data_AF-A0A7Y1QD93-F1
#
_entry.id   AF-A0A7Y1QD93-F1
#
_cell.length_a   1.000
_cell.length_b   1.000
_cell.length_c   1.000
_cell.angle_alpha   90.00
_cell.angle_beta   90.00
_cell.angle_gamma   90.00
#
_symmetry.space_group_name_H-M   'P 1'
#
loop_
_entity.id
_entity.type
_entity.pdbx_description
1 polymer ?
#
loop_
_entity_poly.entity_id
_entity_poly.type
_entity_poly.pdbx_seq_one_letter_code
_entity_poly.pdbx_strand_id
1 'polypeptide(L)'
;MAKKKPAKSNWGPRGAFAKPKVLMAQQEYREMSWAARKVLEVLEYQYNGRNNGDLAATHKMMEDWGGMSKTTLAASLRELQERNLIQKTREHNRVKDGASPTLYALAWLPIDECPGKNLELGPTTTAHRKMLL
;
A
#
# COMPACT_ATOMS: atom_id res chain seq x y z
N MET A 1 -32.96 -29.24 -1.50
CA MET A 1 -32.03 -28.09 -1.34
C MET A 1 -30.66 -28.47 -1.88
N ALA A 2 -30.08 -27.72 -2.82
CA ALA A 2 -28.76 -28.02 -3.35
C ALA A 2 -27.69 -27.74 -2.29
N LYS A 3 -26.81 -28.72 -2.02
CA LYS A 3 -25.66 -28.54 -1.12
C LYS A 3 -24.71 -27.50 -1.72
N LYS A 4 -24.48 -26.38 -1.02
CA LYS A 4 -23.44 -25.40 -1.42
C LYS A 4 -22.08 -26.12 -1.43
N LYS A 5 -21.38 -26.05 -2.56
CA LYS A 5 -19.98 -26.51 -2.63
C LYS A 5 -19.14 -25.67 -1.66
N PRO A 6 -18.26 -26.27 -0.86
CA PRO A 6 -17.37 -25.51 0.00
C PRO A 6 -16.52 -24.56 -0.84
N ALA A 7 -16.18 -23.41 -0.25
CA ALA A 7 -15.24 -22.48 -0.88
C ALA A 7 -13.94 -23.22 -1.21
N LYS A 8 -13.40 -23.01 -2.41
CA LYS A 8 -12.14 -23.64 -2.84
C LYS A 8 -10.93 -23.14 -2.04
N SER A 9 -11.07 -22.04 -1.31
CA SER A 9 -10.02 -21.49 -0.46
C SER A 9 -10.58 -20.99 0.87
N ASN A 10 -9.81 -21.21 1.92
CA ASN A 10 -10.00 -20.65 3.26
C ASN A 10 -8.67 -20.01 3.68
N TRP A 11 -8.57 -18.69 3.56
CA TRP A 11 -7.34 -17.93 3.80
C TRP A 11 -7.12 -17.57 5.28
N GLY A 12 -7.96 -18.10 6.18
CA GLY A 12 -7.88 -17.83 7.60
C GLY A 12 -8.19 -16.37 7.96
N PRO A 13 -7.89 -15.97 9.21
CA PRO A 13 -8.31 -14.67 9.75
C PRO A 13 -7.63 -13.46 9.08
N ARG A 14 -6.52 -13.67 8.36
CA ARG A 14 -5.80 -12.61 7.65
C ARG A 14 -6.35 -12.36 6.24
N GLY A 15 -7.22 -13.24 5.74
CA GLY A 15 -7.82 -13.08 4.41
C GLY A 15 -6.78 -13.08 3.28
N ALA A 16 -7.12 -12.38 2.20
CA ALA A 16 -6.24 -12.21 1.05
C ALA A 16 -6.35 -10.77 0.52
N PHE A 17 -5.25 -10.27 -0.03
CA PHE A 17 -5.25 -9.03 -0.80
C PHE A 17 -5.44 -9.34 -2.28
N ALA A 18 -6.49 -8.78 -2.90
CA ALA A 18 -6.80 -8.99 -4.31
C ALA A 18 -6.41 -7.76 -5.15
N LYS A 19 -5.57 -7.97 -6.16
CA LYS A 19 -5.19 -6.93 -7.13
C LYS A 19 -6.07 -6.98 -8.39
N PRO A 20 -6.59 -5.83 -8.87
CA PRO A 20 -7.24 -5.77 -10.17
C PRO A 20 -6.27 -6.18 -11.28
N LYS A 21 -6.67 -7.11 -12.17
CA LYS A 21 -5.83 -7.50 -13.32
C LYS A 21 -5.55 -6.34 -14.27
N VAL A 22 -6.48 -5.40 -14.37
CA VAL A 22 -6.29 -4.17 -15.17
C VAL A 22 -5.12 -3.33 -14.67
N LEU A 23 -4.93 -3.22 -13.34
CA LEU A 23 -3.76 -2.57 -12.74
C LEU A 23 -2.48 -3.27 -13.17
N MET A 24 -2.46 -4.61 -13.07
CA MET A 24 -1.30 -5.42 -13.44
C MET A 24 -1.01 -5.41 -14.95
N ALA A 25 -1.99 -5.02 -15.77
CA ALA A 25 -1.81 -4.86 -17.20
C ALA A 25 -1.16 -3.53 -17.59
N GLN A 26 -1.22 -2.51 -16.72
CA GLN A 26 -0.65 -1.20 -16.97
C GLN A 26 0.88 -1.23 -17.01
N GLN A 27 1.46 -0.38 -17.86
CA GLN A 27 2.91 -0.25 -18.02
C GLN A 27 3.59 0.13 -16.71
N GLU A 28 3.01 1.06 -15.94
CA GLU A 28 3.56 1.52 -14.68
C GLU A 28 3.69 0.39 -13.67
N TYR A 29 2.80 -0.60 -13.71
CA TYR A 29 2.89 -1.78 -12.85
C TYR A 29 3.93 -2.78 -13.37
N ARG A 30 3.95 -3.04 -14.68
CA ARG A 30 4.82 -4.06 -15.27
C ARG A 30 6.30 -3.68 -15.22
N GLU A 31 6.61 -2.41 -15.39
CA GLU A 31 7.97 -1.91 -15.51
C GLU A 31 8.58 -1.42 -14.19
N MET A 32 7.85 -1.51 -13.06
CA MET A 32 8.42 -1.16 -11.75
C MET A 32 9.63 -2.05 -11.42
N SER A 33 10.61 -1.48 -10.73
CA SER A 33 11.76 -2.24 -10.25
C SER A 33 11.35 -3.35 -9.28
N TRP A 34 12.17 -4.39 -9.17
CA TRP A 34 11.98 -5.47 -8.19
C TRP A 34 11.98 -4.95 -6.74
N ALA A 35 12.76 -3.92 -6.46
CA ALA A 35 12.80 -3.29 -5.14
C ALA A 35 11.49 -2.54 -4.85
N ALA A 36 10.98 -1.75 -5.80
CA ALA A 36 9.67 -1.10 -5.69
C ALA A 36 8.54 -2.11 -5.51
N ARG A 37 8.57 -3.23 -6.24
CA ARG A 37 7.60 -4.32 -6.08
C ARG A 37 7.57 -4.87 -4.66
N LYS A 38 8.73 -5.14 -4.07
CA LYS A 38 8.83 -5.63 -2.69
C LYS A 38 8.24 -4.63 -1.69
N VAL A 39 8.50 -3.33 -1.88
CA VAL A 39 7.90 -2.28 -1.03
C VAL A 39 6.38 -2.23 -1.21
N LEU A 40 5.88 -2.35 -2.44
CA LEU A 40 4.44 -2.37 -2.71
C LEU A 40 3.76 -3.55 -2.02
N GLU A 41 4.34 -4.74 -2.07
CA GLU A 41 3.81 -5.94 -1.39
C GLU A 41 3.71 -5.77 0.13
N VAL A 42 4.67 -5.07 0.76
CA VAL A 42 4.62 -4.74 2.19
C VAL A 42 3.46 -3.81 2.52
N LEU A 43 3.17 -2.83 1.66
CA LEU A 43 2.03 -1.92 1.82
C LEU A 43 0.69 -2.65 1.58
N GLU A 44 0.62 -3.49 0.55
CA GLU A 44 -0.56 -4.32 0.25
C GLU A 44 -0.87 -5.29 1.39
N TYR A 45 0.15 -5.89 2.01
CA TYR A 45 -0.04 -6.78 3.16
C TYR A 45 -0.64 -6.06 4.38
N GLN A 46 -0.32 -4.79 4.58
CA GLN A 46 -0.87 -3.98 5.68
C GLN A 46 -2.33 -3.59 5.44
N TYR A 47 -2.78 -3.56 4.19
CA TYR A 47 -4.13 -3.13 3.87
C TYR A 47 -5.16 -4.15 4.34
N ASN A 48 -6.14 -3.67 5.12
CA ASN A 48 -7.16 -4.49 5.76
C ASN A 48 -8.59 -4.14 5.30
N GLY A 49 -8.74 -3.35 4.24
CA GLY A 49 -10.04 -2.94 3.69
C GLY A 49 -10.55 -1.58 4.20
N ARG A 50 -9.90 -0.99 5.22
CA ARG A 50 -10.38 0.23 5.90
C ARG A 50 -9.27 1.10 6.48
N ASN A 51 -8.06 0.99 5.93
CA ASN A 51 -6.87 1.73 6.38
C ASN A 51 -6.00 2.24 5.22
N ASN A 52 -6.56 2.37 4.02
CA ASN A 52 -5.83 2.91 2.88
C ASN A 52 -5.50 4.38 3.14
N GLY A 53 -4.24 4.68 3.41
CA GLY A 53 -3.80 5.98 3.92
C GLY A 53 -3.03 5.88 5.25
N ASP A 54 -3.11 4.73 5.92
CA ASP A 54 -2.31 4.35 7.09
C ASP A 54 -1.42 3.14 6.79
N LEU A 55 -0.70 3.20 5.67
CA LEU A 55 0.27 2.18 5.27
C LEU A 55 1.69 2.77 5.36
N ALA A 56 2.65 2.00 5.87
CA ALA A 56 4.02 2.48 6.02
C ALA A 56 5.05 1.44 5.55
N ALA A 57 6.18 1.91 5.02
CA ALA A 57 7.34 1.06 4.75
C ALA A 57 8.58 1.70 5.38
N THR A 58 8.89 1.29 6.60
CA THR A 58 10.10 1.76 7.32
C THR A 58 11.24 0.78 7.13
N HIS A 59 12.49 1.21 7.35
CA HIS A 59 13.64 0.31 7.29
C HIS A 59 13.49 -0.92 8.21
N LYS A 60 12.99 -0.69 9.43
CA LYS A 60 12.70 -1.77 10.39
C LYS A 60 11.66 -2.76 9.86
N MET A 61 10.57 -2.26 9.26
CA MET A 61 9.58 -3.13 8.63
C MET A 61 10.19 -3.92 7.47
N MET A 62 11.09 -3.30 6.69
CA MET A 62 11.78 -4.02 5.62
C MET A 62 12.72 -5.12 6.14
N GLU A 63 13.35 -4.96 7.32
CA GLU A 63 14.15 -6.01 7.97
C GLU A 63 13.31 -7.26 8.23
N ASP A 64 12.09 -7.10 8.76
CA ASP A 64 11.14 -8.20 8.97
C ASP A 64 10.69 -8.88 7.67
N TRP A 65 10.84 -8.18 6.53
CA TRP A 65 10.50 -8.66 5.19
C TRP A 65 11.73 -9.08 4.38
N GLY A 66 12.82 -9.47 5.04
CA GLY A 66 14.04 -9.96 4.40
C GLY A 66 14.99 -8.86 3.92
N GLY A 67 14.92 -7.68 4.52
CA GLY A 67 15.87 -6.58 4.38
C GLY A 67 15.70 -5.72 3.14
N MET A 68 16.12 -4.46 3.27
CA MET A 68 16.34 -3.50 2.18
C MET A 68 17.16 -2.32 2.71
N SER A 69 18.17 -1.86 1.96
CA SER A 69 18.93 -0.67 2.39
C SER A 69 18.04 0.58 2.45
N LYS A 70 18.36 1.54 3.33
CA LYS A 70 17.63 2.82 3.42
C LYS A 70 17.58 3.57 2.09
N THR A 71 18.70 3.57 1.35
CA THR A 71 18.79 4.22 0.03
C THR A 71 17.88 3.55 -0.99
N THR A 72 17.87 2.22 -1.05
CA THR A 72 17.01 1.45 -1.94
C THR A 72 15.53 1.63 -1.59
N LEU A 73 15.19 1.64 -0.29
CA LEU A 73 13.83 1.88 0.18
C LEU A 73 13.34 3.28 -0.22
N ALA A 74 14.16 4.31 -0.01
CA ALA A 74 13.81 5.67 -0.40
C ALA A 74 13.62 5.81 -1.92
N ALA A 75 14.51 5.21 -2.73
CA ALA A 75 14.37 5.18 -4.18
C ALA A 75 13.10 4.42 -4.63
N SER A 76 12.80 3.29 -4.00
CA SER A 76 11.63 2.46 -4.28
C SER A 76 10.32 3.20 -3.98
N LEU A 77 10.23 3.88 -2.83
CA LEU A 77 9.08 4.69 -2.48
C LEU A 77 8.90 5.88 -3.42
N ARG A 78 9.99 6.50 -3.88
CA ARG A 78 9.94 7.55 -4.91
C ARG A 78 9.39 7.00 -6.23
N GLU A 79 9.95 5.90 -6.71
CA GLU A 79 9.51 5.25 -7.95
C GLU A 79 8.01 4.89 -7.91
N LEU A 80 7.51 4.31 -6.82
CA LEU A 80 6.10 3.96 -6.68
C LEU A 80 5.17 5.19 -6.71
N GLN A 81 5.63 6.34 -6.21
CA GLN A 81 4.89 7.60 -6.29
C GLN A 81 4.92 8.16 -7.72
N GLU A 82 6.09 8.21 -8.36
CA GLU A 82 6.25 8.67 -9.76
C GLU A 82 5.41 7.84 -10.74
N ARG A 83 5.26 6.53 -10.47
CA ARG A 83 4.44 5.60 -11.24
C ARG A 83 2.95 5.65 -10.89
N ASN A 84 2.52 6.52 -9.97
CA ASN A 84 1.15 6.61 -9.47
C ASN A 84 0.61 5.25 -8.99
N LEU A 85 1.43 4.47 -8.29
CA LEU A 85 1.03 3.21 -7.66
C LEU A 85 0.72 3.40 -6.18
N ILE A 86 1.40 4.35 -5.53
CA ILE A 86 1.09 4.80 -4.18
C ILE A 86 0.99 6.32 -4.14
N GLN A 87 0.29 6.83 -3.12
CA GLN A 87 0.21 8.25 -2.82
C GLN A 87 0.64 8.48 -1.39
N LYS A 88 1.49 9.48 -1.15
CA LYS A 88 1.85 9.87 0.21
C LYS A 88 0.67 10.58 0.88
N THR A 89 0.26 10.12 2.05
CA THR A 89 -0.88 10.66 2.80
C THR A 89 -0.47 11.45 4.03
N ARG A 90 0.77 11.27 4.51
CA ARG A 90 1.37 12.06 5.60
C ARG A 90 2.88 12.03 5.50
N GLU A 91 3.54 13.16 5.72
CA GLU A 91 4.99 13.21 5.80
C GLU A 91 5.54 12.57 7.08
N HIS A 92 6.85 12.33 7.08
CA HIS A 92 7.54 12.00 8.32
C HIS A 92 7.48 13.22 9.25
N ASN A 93 7.02 13.01 10.47
CA ASN A 93 7.04 14.05 11.50
C ASN A 93 7.92 13.60 12.68
N ARG A 94 8.86 14.45 13.08
CA ARG A 94 9.70 14.27 14.26
C ARG A 94 9.40 15.40 15.24
N VAL A 95 8.86 15.03 16.39
CA VAL A 95 8.56 15.94 17.51
C VAL A 95 9.39 15.57 18.73
N LYS A 96 9.36 16.41 19.77
CA LYS A 96 10.13 16.17 21.02
C LYS A 96 9.85 14.79 21.63
N ASP A 97 8.59 14.35 21.59
CA ASP A 97 8.14 13.13 22.28
C ASP A 97 8.03 11.90 21.37
N GLY A 98 8.56 11.97 20.14
CA GLY A 98 8.56 10.82 19.25
C GLY A 98 8.67 11.17 17.77
N ALA A 99 8.64 10.13 16.94
CA ALA A 99 8.64 10.28 15.51
C ALA A 99 7.57 9.39 14.88
N SER A 100 6.86 9.93 13.91
CA SER A 100 5.85 9.23 13.13
C SER A 100 6.38 8.95 11.72
N PRO A 101 6.20 7.73 11.18
CA PRO A 101 6.66 7.42 9.84
C PRO A 101 5.79 8.15 8.80
N THR A 102 6.36 8.35 7.62
CA THR A 102 5.59 8.69 6.42
C THR A 102 4.51 7.63 6.17
N LEU A 103 3.30 8.07 5.81
CA LEU A 103 2.19 7.19 5.48
C LEU A 103 1.85 7.29 4.00
N TYR A 104 1.29 6.20 3.49
CA TYR A 104 0.92 6.02 2.10
C TYR A 104 -0.45 5.38 1.95
N ALA A 105 -1.04 5.60 0.78
CA ALA A 105 -2.22 4.92 0.26
C ALA A 105 -1.87 4.22 -1.07
N LEU A 106 -2.51 3.08 -1.34
CA LEU A 106 -2.52 2.45 -2.66
C LEU A 106 -3.37 3.31 -3.60
N ALA A 107 -2.78 3.79 -4.69
CA ALA A 107 -3.39 4.84 -5.52
C ALA A 107 -4.64 4.38 -6.29
N TRP A 108 -4.84 3.07 -6.47
CA TRP A 108 -6.01 2.48 -7.13
C TRP A 108 -7.20 2.22 -6.20
N LEU A 109 -7.10 2.60 -4.93
CA LEU A 109 -8.17 2.56 -3.94
C LEU A 109 -8.45 3.98 -3.41
N PRO A 110 -9.69 4.30 -3.00
CA PRO A 110 -9.97 5.53 -2.27
C PRO A 110 -9.21 5.57 -0.93
N ILE A 111 -8.93 6.77 -0.42
CA ILE A 111 -8.29 6.94 0.89
C ILE A 111 -9.37 6.79 1.97
N ASP A 112 -9.12 5.90 2.92
CA ASP A 112 -10.01 5.63 4.04
C ASP A 112 -9.87 6.71 5.12
N GLU A 113 -10.92 6.88 5.91
CA GLU A 113 -10.80 7.59 7.18
C GLU A 113 -9.87 6.82 8.12
N CYS A 114 -8.77 7.46 8.51
CA CYS A 114 -7.75 6.88 9.39
C CYS A 114 -7.66 7.68 10.71
N PRO A 115 -8.56 7.44 11.68
CA PRO A 115 -8.62 8.20 12.93
C PRO A 115 -7.29 8.20 13.69
N GLY A 116 -6.91 9.37 14.21
CA GLY A 116 -5.67 9.55 14.98
C GLY A 116 -4.37 9.50 14.15
N LYS A 117 -4.45 9.34 12.82
CA LYS A 117 -3.26 9.34 11.96
C LYS A 117 -2.84 10.72 11.47
N ASN A 118 -3.73 11.70 11.55
CA ASN A 118 -3.49 13.09 11.12
C ASN A 118 -2.97 13.12 9.68
N LEU A 119 -3.75 12.55 8.75
CA LEU A 119 -3.40 12.56 7.33
C LEU A 119 -3.39 14.00 6.81
N GLU A 120 -2.37 14.34 6.03
CA GLU A 120 -2.31 15.61 5.29
C GLU A 120 -3.20 15.55 4.04
N LEU A 121 -3.29 14.36 3.43
CA LEU A 121 -4.26 14.07 2.38
C LEU A 121 -5.43 13.31 3.00
N GLY A 122 -6.57 13.99 3.13
CA GLY A 122 -7.77 13.46 3.77
C GLY A 122 -8.46 12.33 2.98
N PRO A 123 -9.50 11.73 3.58
CA PRO A 123 -10.25 10.63 2.97
C PRO A 123 -10.89 11.03 1.63
N THR A 124 -11.00 10.08 0.71
CA THR A 124 -11.57 10.30 -0.62
C THR A 124 -12.69 9.30 -0.92
N THR A 125 -13.65 9.70 -1.75
CA THR A 125 -14.71 8.81 -2.25
C THR A 125 -14.31 8.09 -3.54
N THR A 126 -13.24 8.54 -4.20
CA THR A 126 -12.72 7.97 -5.44
C THR A 126 -11.22 7.71 -5.33
N ALA A 127 -10.74 6.70 -6.07
CA ALA A 127 -9.31 6.42 -6.17
C ALA A 127 -8.59 7.53 -6.95
N HIS A 128 -7.36 7.83 -6.54
CA HIS A 128 -6.53 8.82 -7.23
C HIS A 128 -6.18 8.39 -8.67
N ARG A 129 -5.79 7.12 -8.81
CA ARG A 129 -5.48 6.52 -10.11
C ARG A 129 -6.74 6.03 -10.79
N LYS A 130 -7.02 6.56 -11.98
CA LYS A 130 -7.97 5.94 -12.92
C LYS A 130 -7.27 4.80 -13.66
N MET A 131 -7.86 3.62 -13.64
CA MET A 131 -7.38 2.47 -14.42
C MET A 131 -8.07 2.52 -15.79
N LEU A 132 -7.35 2.95 -16.82
CA LEU A 132 -7.83 2.92 -18.20
C LEU A 132 -7.51 1.56 -18.82
N LEU A 133 -8.39 1.05 -19.67
CA LEU A 133 -8.18 -0.21 -20.42
C LEU A 133 -7.47 0.05 -21.74
#